data_AF-A0A838SIE5-F1
#
_entry.id   AF-A0A838SIE5-F1
#
_cell.length_a   1.000
_cell.length_b   1.000
_cell.length_c   1.000
_cell.angle_alpha   90.00
_cell.angle_beta   90.00
_cell.angle_gamma   90.00
#
_symmetry.space_group_name_H-M   'P 1'
#
loop_
_entity.id
_entity.type
_entity.pdbx_description
1 polymer ?
#
loop_
_entity_poly.entity_id
_entity_poly.type
_entity_poly.pdbx_seq_one_letter_code
_entity_poly.pdbx_strand_id
1 'polypeptide(L)'
;MYDLLQRLYRLKVTLVALVFAILGLVLLFLAKQAELSNELSWLRSFPVFELGSTLFITGSLVVVWDYVDGRDRDSREDERIRRLLAESAPAFRDAVVRGFAVESEDLKRVATPELLDDIATTALSLRLGDRQFAEEVYAELRDQAIRAPERWYDVEVAIRLSTATERSTRGTPLFNVLVE
;
A
#
# COMPACT_ATOMS: atom_id res chain seq x y z
N MET A 1 2.02 -16.19 1.75
CA MET A 1 1.82 -17.66 1.79
C MET A 1 2.94 -18.40 2.52
N TYR A 2 4.21 -18.03 2.34
CA TYR A 2 5.35 -18.60 3.09
C TYR A 2 5.26 -18.39 4.62
N ASP A 3 4.77 -17.24 5.07
CA ASP A 3 4.65 -16.93 6.50
C ASP A 3 3.66 -17.84 7.26
N LEU A 4 2.51 -18.18 6.65
CA LEU A 4 1.54 -19.12 7.24
C LEU A 4 2.11 -20.52 7.42
N LEU A 5 2.86 -21.02 6.43
CA LEU A 5 3.51 -22.32 6.50
C LEU A 5 4.61 -22.34 7.58
N GLN A 6 5.35 -21.23 7.71
CA GLN A 6 6.41 -21.10 8.70
C GLN A 6 5.88 -21.01 10.13
N ARG A 7 4.78 -20.25 10.34
CA ARG A 7 4.04 -20.23 11.62
C ARG A 7 3.50 -21.61 11.97
N LEU A 8 2.90 -22.33 11.01
CA LEU A 8 2.40 -23.68 11.23
C LEU A 8 3.52 -24.65 11.59
N TYR A 9 4.66 -24.58 10.90
CA TYR A 9 5.82 -25.41 11.18
C TYR A 9 6.38 -25.15 12.58
N ARG A 10 6.52 -23.88 12.97
CA ARG A 10 6.95 -23.49 14.31
C ARG A 10 6.01 -24.05 15.37
N LEU A 11 4.71 -23.88 15.20
CA LEU A 11 3.71 -24.39 16.14
C LEU A 11 3.78 -25.91 16.29
N LYS A 12 4.01 -26.65 15.19
CA LYS A 12 4.23 -28.10 15.22
C LYS A 12 5.49 -28.46 16.00
N VAL A 13 6.59 -27.75 15.78
CA VAL A 13 7.86 -27.98 16.51
C VAL A 13 7.67 -27.71 18.00
N THR A 14 7.02 -26.60 18.38
CA THR A 14 6.73 -26.26 19.77
C THR A 14 5.82 -27.29 20.43
N LEU A 15 4.82 -27.82 19.72
CA LEU A 15 3.95 -28.89 20.22
C LEU A 15 4.72 -30.20 20.43
N VAL A 16 5.57 -30.59 19.49
CA VAL A 16 6.43 -31.78 19.62
C VAL A 16 7.39 -31.63 20.80
N ALA A 17 8.02 -30.45 20.95
CA ALA A 17 8.89 -30.15 22.07
C ALA A 17 8.15 -30.22 23.42
N LEU A 18 6.92 -29.72 23.48
CA LEU A 18 6.08 -29.82 24.67
C LEU A 18 5.75 -31.27 25.02
N VAL A 19 5.41 -32.09 24.02
CA VAL A 19 5.17 -33.53 24.21
C VAL A 19 6.43 -34.22 24.73
N PHE A 20 7.60 -33.90 24.19
CA PHE A 20 8.88 -34.44 24.66
C PHE A 20 9.19 -34.03 26.09
N ALA A 21 8.91 -32.78 26.47
CA ALA A 21 9.08 -32.31 27.85
C ALA A 21 8.17 -33.08 28.82
N ILE A 22 6.89 -33.26 28.47
CA ILE A 22 5.93 -34.00 29.29
C ILE A 22 6.34 -35.48 29.39
N LEU A 23 6.72 -36.10 28.28
CA LEU A 23 7.16 -37.49 28.25
C LEU A 23 8.43 -37.70 29.09
N GLY A 24 9.39 -36.78 29.01
CA GLY A 24 10.58 -36.77 29.85
C GLY A 24 10.24 -36.68 31.34
N LEU A 25 9.29 -35.82 31.71
CA LEU A 25 8.80 -35.69 33.08
C LEU A 25 8.17 -36.99 33.60
N VAL A 26 7.34 -37.65 32.78
CA VAL A 26 6.72 -38.93 33.11
C VAL A 26 7.78 -40.03 33.31
N LEU A 27 8.80 -40.08 32.45
CA LEU A 27 9.91 -41.03 32.57
C LEU A 27 10.73 -40.79 33.86
N LEU A 28 11.01 -39.53 34.20
CA LEU A 28 11.68 -39.19 35.46
C LEU A 28 10.86 -39.61 36.68
N PHE A 29 9.53 -39.42 36.63
CA PHE A 29 8.64 -39.87 37.69
C PHE A 29 8.65 -41.40 37.85
N LEU A 30 8.60 -42.14 36.74
CA LEU A 30 8.68 -43.61 36.74
C LEU A 30 10.04 -44.11 37.25
N ALA A 31 11.14 -43.46 36.84
CA ALA A 31 12.48 -43.79 37.33
C ALA A 31 12.57 -43.65 38.86
N LYS A 32 12.04 -42.55 39.40
CA LYS A 32 11.99 -42.31 40.85
C LYS A 32 11.11 -43.34 41.58
N GLN A 33 9.98 -43.73 40.99
CA GLN A 33 9.10 -44.76 41.56
C GLN A 33 9.75 -46.15 41.58
N ALA A 34 10.51 -46.50 40.53
CA ALA A 34 11.24 -47.77 40.45
C ALA A 34 12.44 -47.84 41.42
N GLU A 35 12.97 -46.68 41.82
CA GLU A 35 13.99 -46.60 42.87
C GLU A 35 13.40 -46.87 44.25
N LEU A 36 12.19 -46.37 44.52
CA LEU A 36 11.47 -46.51 45.81
C LEU A 36 10.82 -47.88 46.03
N SER A 37 10.50 -48.62 44.96
CA SER A 37 9.81 -49.92 45.04
C SER A 37 10.74 -51.09 44.67
N ASN A 38 10.71 -52.17 45.46
CA ASN A 38 11.54 -53.36 45.24
C ASN A 38 11.02 -54.28 44.12
N GLU A 39 9.74 -54.13 43.74
CA GLU A 39 9.09 -54.95 42.70
C GLU A 39 9.46 -54.53 41.27
N LEU A 40 9.96 -53.31 41.08
CA LEU A 40 10.36 -52.76 39.77
C LEU A 40 11.90 -52.74 39.60
N SER A 41 12.61 -53.65 40.26
CA SER A 41 14.08 -53.74 40.20
C SER A 41 14.64 -53.96 38.79
N TRP A 42 13.87 -54.60 37.90
CA TRP A 42 14.25 -54.81 36.50
C TRP A 42 14.34 -53.50 35.68
N LEU A 43 13.62 -52.45 36.08
CA LEU A 43 13.67 -51.12 35.45
C LEU A 43 14.94 -50.34 35.81
N ARG A 44 15.67 -50.71 36.87
CA ARG A 44 16.96 -50.09 37.21
C ARG A 44 18.06 -50.39 36.20
N SER A 45 17.94 -51.50 35.47
CA SER A 45 18.89 -51.88 34.43
C SER A 45 18.74 -51.04 33.15
N PHE A 46 17.62 -50.34 32.99
CA PHE A 46 17.37 -49.48 31.83
C PHE A 46 17.64 -48.01 32.22
N PRO A 47 18.33 -47.22 31.38
CA PRO A 47 18.68 -45.82 31.67
C PRO A 47 17.47 -44.88 31.52
N VAL A 48 16.34 -45.21 32.17
CA VAL A 48 15.08 -44.44 32.13
C VAL A 48 15.29 -43.00 32.61
N PHE A 49 16.15 -42.80 33.61
CA PHE A 49 16.46 -41.49 34.17
C PHE A 49 17.23 -40.59 33.18
N GLU A 50 18.26 -41.12 32.52
CA GLU A 50 19.06 -40.38 31.53
C GLU A 50 18.22 -40.01 30.30
N LEU A 51 17.38 -40.94 29.84
CA LEU A 51 16.44 -40.68 28.75
C LEU A 51 15.40 -39.63 29.16
N GLY A 52 14.80 -39.76 30.35
CA GLY A 52 13.80 -38.82 30.86
C GLY A 52 14.35 -37.41 31.02
N SER A 53 15.54 -37.26 31.59
CA SER A 53 16.21 -35.97 31.77
C SER A 53 16.61 -35.35 30.43
N THR A 54 17.13 -36.12 29.48
CA THR A 54 17.49 -35.64 28.14
C THR A 54 16.27 -35.15 27.36
N LEU A 55 15.17 -35.94 27.37
CA LEU A 55 13.89 -35.57 26.75
C LEU A 55 13.29 -34.31 27.37
N PHE A 56 13.32 -34.22 28.70
CA PHE A 56 12.84 -33.05 29.44
C PHE A 56 13.63 -31.80 29.08
N ILE A 57 14.97 -31.84 29.21
CA ILE A 57 15.85 -30.69 28.92
C ILE A 57 15.70 -30.26 27.47
N THR A 58 15.71 -31.20 26.52
CA THR A 58 15.59 -30.90 25.09
C THR A 58 14.23 -30.26 24.77
N GLY A 59 13.14 -30.82 25.28
CA GLY A 59 11.80 -30.28 25.06
C GLY A 59 11.61 -28.90 25.69
N SER A 60 12.05 -28.73 26.95
CA SER A 60 11.96 -27.45 27.65
C SER A 60 12.81 -26.36 27.01
N LEU A 61 14.02 -26.68 26.54
CA LEU A 61 14.90 -25.71 25.89
C LEU A 61 14.25 -25.11 24.64
N VAL A 62 13.62 -25.95 23.81
CA VAL A 62 12.93 -25.49 22.59
C VAL A 62 11.75 -24.58 22.93
N VAL A 63 10.94 -24.94 23.93
CA VAL A 63 9.78 -24.13 24.34
C VAL A 63 10.21 -22.77 24.91
N VAL A 64 11.24 -22.76 25.76
CA VAL A 64 11.80 -21.52 26.32
C VAL A 64 12.39 -20.64 25.23
N TRP A 65 13.14 -21.24 24.29
CA TRP A 65 13.72 -20.50 23.17
C TRP A 65 12.64 -19.89 22.27
N ASP A 66 11.59 -20.65 21.93
CA ASP A 66 10.47 -20.17 21.11
C ASP A 66 9.72 -19.02 21.79
N TYR A 67 9.53 -19.09 23.11
CA TYR A 67 8.92 -18.02 23.89
C TYR A 67 9.77 -16.73 23.92
N VAL A 68 11.09 -16.86 24.06
CA VAL A 68 12.02 -15.70 24.09
C VAL A 68 12.18 -15.09 22.70
N ASP A 69 12.41 -15.90 21.66
CA ASP A 69 12.58 -15.43 20.28
C ASP A 69 11.28 -14.86 19.69
N GLY A 70 10.12 -15.41 20.06
CA GLY A 70 8.82 -14.95 19.59
C GLY A 70 8.54 -13.48 19.90
N ARG A 71 9.04 -12.96 21.03
CA ARG A 71 8.81 -11.57 21.44
C ARG A 71 9.66 -10.56 20.68
N ASP A 72 10.84 -10.95 20.24
CA ASP A 72 11.82 -10.06 19.57
C ASP A 72 11.59 -9.95 18.06
N ARG A 73 10.90 -10.92 17.45
CA ARG A 73 10.78 -11.04 16.00
C ARG A 73 9.86 -10.00 15.38
N ASP A 74 8.65 -9.85 15.93
CA ASP A 74 7.63 -8.93 15.41
C ASP A 74 8.12 -7.47 15.43
N SER A 75 8.80 -7.07 16.51
CA SER A 75 9.33 -5.71 16.65
C SER A 75 10.44 -5.40 15.63
N ARG A 76 11.28 -6.38 15.30
CA ARG A 76 12.38 -6.22 14.33
C ARG A 76 11.90 -6.22 12.88
N GLU A 77 10.83 -6.96 12.59
CA GLU A 77 10.20 -6.97 11.26
C GLU A 77 9.50 -5.63 10.98
N ASP A 78 8.73 -5.10 11.94
CA ASP A 78 8.06 -3.80 11.80
C ASP A 78 9.06 -2.66 11.57
N GLU A 79 10.14 -2.62 12.35
CA GLU A 79 11.18 -1.60 12.21
C GLU A 79 11.89 -1.71 10.86
N ARG A 80 12.14 -2.94 10.38
CA ARG A 80 12.71 -3.17 9.05
C ARG A 80 11.78 -2.69 7.94
N ILE A 81 10.49 -2.97 8.03
CA ILE A 81 9.49 -2.53 7.03
C ILE A 81 9.42 -1.00 7.02
N ARG A 82 9.33 -0.35 8.18
CA ARG A 82 9.34 1.12 8.28
C ARG A 82 10.58 1.72 7.66
N ARG A 83 11.75 1.14 7.92
CA ARG A 83 13.01 1.57 7.34
C ARG A 83 13.03 1.43 5.82
N LEU A 84 12.60 0.29 5.28
CA LEU A 84 12.53 0.07 3.84
C LEU A 84 11.55 1.04 3.15
N LEU A 85 10.41 1.30 3.78
CA LEU A 85 9.45 2.29 3.30
C LEU A 85 10.03 3.70 3.32
N ALA A 86 10.68 4.10 4.40
CA ALA A 86 11.32 5.42 4.51
C ALA A 86 12.46 5.59 3.49
N GLU A 87 13.23 4.55 3.24
CA GLU A 87 14.33 4.53 2.26
C GLU A 87 13.80 4.59 0.82
N SER A 88 12.70 3.89 0.54
CA SER A 88 12.11 3.83 -0.81
C SER A 88 11.15 4.98 -1.12
N ALA A 89 10.61 5.67 -0.10
CA ALA A 89 9.63 6.75 -0.26
C ALA A 89 10.09 7.89 -1.19
N PRO A 90 11.35 8.38 -1.15
CA PRO A 90 11.82 9.40 -2.08
C PRO A 90 11.76 8.93 -3.54
N ALA A 91 12.16 7.69 -3.83
CA ALA A 91 12.14 7.13 -5.18
C ALA A 91 10.71 7.02 -5.73
N PHE A 92 9.75 6.60 -4.90
CA PHE A 92 8.33 6.58 -5.28
C PHE A 92 7.79 7.98 -5.53
N ARG A 93 8.07 8.93 -4.63
CA ARG A 93 7.67 10.33 -4.81
C ARG A 93 8.22 10.90 -6.11
N ASP A 94 9.50 10.66 -6.41
CA ASP A 94 10.14 11.18 -7.62
C ASP A 94 9.58 10.53 -8.88
N ALA A 95 9.28 9.23 -8.85
CA ALA A 95 8.58 8.56 -9.95
C ALA A 95 7.19 9.16 -10.20
N VAL A 96 6.42 9.41 -9.15
CA VAL A 96 5.11 10.06 -9.24
C VAL A 96 5.22 11.47 -9.81
N VAL A 97 6.16 12.28 -9.32
CA VAL A 97 6.40 13.64 -9.84
C VAL A 97 6.79 13.62 -11.32
N ARG A 98 7.65 12.69 -11.74
CA ARG A 98 8.01 12.51 -13.16
C ARG A 98 6.80 12.10 -14.02
N GLY A 99 5.96 11.19 -13.53
CA GLY A 99 4.71 10.81 -14.19
C GLY A 99 3.78 12.02 -14.40
N PHE A 100 3.64 12.89 -13.39
CA PHE A 100 2.84 14.11 -13.53
C PHE A 100 3.47 15.19 -14.40
N ALA A 101 4.80 15.31 -14.42
CA ALA A 101 5.48 16.40 -15.12
C ALA A 101 5.81 16.10 -16.60
N VAL A 102 6.06 14.83 -16.95
CA VAL A 102 6.64 14.45 -18.25
C VAL A 102 5.90 13.31 -18.94
N GLU A 103 5.43 12.29 -18.21
CA GLU A 103 4.89 11.05 -18.79
C GLU A 103 3.36 10.92 -18.61
N SER A 104 2.58 11.55 -19.51
CA SER A 104 1.12 11.65 -19.40
C SER A 104 0.35 10.33 -19.54
N GLU A 105 0.93 9.29 -20.15
CA GLU A 105 0.23 8.02 -20.43
C GLU A 105 -0.05 7.20 -19.17
N ASP A 106 0.88 7.17 -18.22
CA ASP A 106 0.65 6.50 -16.93
C ASP A 106 -0.37 7.25 -16.07
N LEU A 107 -0.45 8.57 -16.24
CA LEU A 107 -1.40 9.41 -15.55
C LEU A 107 -2.84 9.18 -16.03
N LYS A 108 -3.04 9.07 -17.35
CA LYS A 108 -4.35 8.81 -17.96
C LYS A 108 -5.01 7.53 -17.45
N ARG A 109 -4.22 6.55 -17.00
CA ARG A 109 -4.72 5.27 -16.47
C ARG A 109 -5.35 5.40 -15.08
N VAL A 110 -4.94 6.38 -14.27
CA VAL A 110 -5.35 6.51 -12.86
C VAL A 110 -5.96 7.88 -12.52
N ALA A 111 -5.90 8.86 -13.42
CA ALA A 111 -6.43 10.19 -13.18
C ALA A 111 -7.92 10.28 -13.51
N THR A 112 -8.71 10.80 -12.57
CA THR A 112 -10.07 11.27 -12.83
C THR A 112 -10.03 12.73 -13.29
N PRO A 113 -11.05 13.23 -14.02
CA PRO A 113 -11.13 14.64 -14.40
C PRO A 113 -11.00 15.60 -13.20
N GLU A 114 -11.62 15.24 -12.07
CA GLU A 114 -11.57 16.04 -10.84
C GLU A 114 -10.16 16.10 -10.26
N LEU A 115 -9.41 14.99 -10.30
CA LEU A 115 -8.02 14.96 -9.83
C LEU A 115 -7.12 15.85 -10.70
N LEU A 116 -7.33 15.86 -12.02
CA LEU A 116 -6.58 16.73 -12.93
C LEU A 116 -6.89 18.21 -12.66
N ASP A 117 -8.15 18.53 -12.42
CA ASP A 117 -8.60 19.87 -12.05
C ASP A 117 -7.95 20.34 -10.74
N ASP A 118 -7.92 19.48 -9.71
CA ASP A 118 -7.30 19.77 -8.42
C ASP A 118 -5.79 19.99 -8.54
N ILE A 119 -5.11 19.19 -9.38
CA ILE A 119 -3.67 19.31 -9.62
C ILE A 119 -3.34 20.62 -10.35
N ALA A 120 -4.09 20.94 -11.41
CA ALA A 120 -3.90 22.17 -12.16
C ALA A 120 -4.11 23.40 -11.27
N THR A 121 -5.17 23.38 -10.45
CA THR A 121 -5.47 24.43 -9.47
C THR A 121 -4.38 24.55 -8.41
N THR A 122 -3.90 23.42 -7.87
CA THR A 122 -2.80 23.40 -6.89
C THR A 122 -1.50 23.97 -7.48
N ALA A 123 -1.17 23.62 -8.72
CA ALA A 123 0.01 24.13 -9.41
C ALA A 123 -0.11 25.65 -9.66
N LEU A 124 -1.28 26.14 -10.07
CA LEU A 124 -1.54 27.57 -10.24
C LEU A 124 -1.47 28.31 -8.90
N SER A 125 -2.03 27.75 -7.83
CA SER A 125 -1.96 28.33 -6.48
C SER A 125 -0.51 28.48 -6.01
N LEU A 126 0.32 27.47 -6.20
CA LEU A 126 1.75 27.54 -5.87
C LEU A 126 2.48 28.62 -6.68
N ARG A 127 2.07 28.87 -7.93
CA ARG A 127 2.69 29.86 -8.80
C ARG A 127 2.23 31.29 -8.51
N LEU A 128 0.94 31.47 -8.20
CA LEU A 128 0.29 32.76 -7.97
C LEU A 128 0.40 33.21 -6.52
N GLY A 129 0.66 32.28 -5.58
CA GLY A 129 0.71 32.56 -4.14
C GLY A 129 -0.66 32.77 -3.50
N ASP A 130 -1.73 32.63 -4.26
CA ASP A 130 -3.11 32.79 -3.83
C ASP A 130 -3.95 31.62 -4.35
N ARG A 131 -4.57 30.87 -3.43
CA ARG A 131 -5.39 29.70 -3.75
C ARG A 131 -6.74 30.09 -4.33
N GLN A 132 -7.39 31.10 -3.77
CA GLN A 132 -8.72 31.53 -4.23
C GLN A 132 -8.62 32.06 -5.65
N PHE A 133 -7.62 32.90 -5.92
CA PHE A 133 -7.40 33.42 -7.26
C PHE A 133 -7.06 32.31 -8.27
N ALA A 134 -6.29 31.29 -7.88
CA ALA A 134 -6.00 30.15 -8.73
C ALA A 134 -7.23 29.30 -9.07
N GLU A 135 -8.12 29.09 -8.09
CA GLU A 135 -9.40 28.40 -8.29
C GLU A 135 -10.29 29.14 -9.29
N GLU A 136 -10.41 30.47 -9.17
CA GLU A 136 -11.20 31.32 -10.07
C GLU A 136 -10.64 31.27 -11.51
N VAL A 137 -9.33 31.47 -11.67
CA VAL A 137 -8.66 31.47 -12.99
C VAL A 137 -8.76 30.10 -13.67
N TYR A 138 -8.55 29.01 -12.93
CA TYR A 138 -8.65 27.67 -13.51
C TYR A 138 -10.09 27.31 -13.86
N ALA A 139 -11.07 27.63 -13.00
CA ALA A 139 -12.48 27.37 -13.27
C ALA A 139 -12.96 28.10 -14.53
N GLU A 140 -12.61 29.39 -14.68
CA GLU A 140 -12.92 30.18 -15.86
C GLU A 140 -12.30 29.55 -17.12
N LEU A 141 -11.00 29.20 -17.07
CA LEU A 141 -10.31 28.56 -18.19
C LEU A 141 -10.94 27.20 -18.55
N ARG A 142 -11.26 26.38 -17.55
CA ARG A 142 -11.90 25.07 -17.76
C ARG A 142 -13.26 25.22 -18.44
N ASP A 143 -14.09 26.13 -17.95
CA ASP A 143 -15.44 26.31 -18.46
C ASP A 143 -15.43 26.92 -19.88
N GLN A 144 -14.49 27.81 -20.18
CA GLN A 144 -14.34 28.42 -21.52
C GLN A 144 -13.60 27.52 -22.53
N ALA A 145 -12.56 26.81 -22.12
CA ALA A 145 -11.64 26.13 -23.05
C ALA A 145 -11.81 24.61 -23.11
N ILE A 146 -12.36 23.98 -22.06
CA ILE A 146 -12.48 22.52 -21.91
C ILE A 146 -13.94 22.07 -22.01
N ARG A 147 -14.89 22.80 -21.40
CA ARG A 147 -16.33 22.47 -21.43
C ARG A 147 -17.12 23.15 -22.55
N ALA A 148 -16.51 24.04 -23.33
CA ALA A 148 -17.18 24.63 -24.48
C ALA A 148 -17.59 23.54 -25.49
N PRO A 149 -18.88 23.41 -25.84
CA PRO A 149 -19.31 22.51 -26.90
C PRO A 149 -18.75 23.08 -28.21
N GLU A 150 -17.97 22.29 -28.94
CA GLU A 150 -17.31 22.65 -30.20
C GLU A 150 -16.16 23.66 -30.09
N ARG A 151 -14.93 23.17 -30.29
CA ARG A 151 -13.86 24.02 -30.80
C ARG A 151 -14.05 24.17 -32.30
N TRP A 152 -14.57 25.32 -32.69
CA TRP A 152 -14.66 25.80 -34.07
C TRP A 152 -13.24 26.04 -34.61
N TYR A 153 -12.54 24.97 -34.96
CA TYR A 153 -11.35 25.03 -35.81
C TYR A 153 -11.85 25.06 -37.25
N ASP A 154 -11.50 26.10 -38.01
CA ASP A 154 -12.07 26.51 -39.31
C ASP A 154 -13.49 27.07 -39.26
N VAL A 155 -13.60 28.34 -38.86
CA VAL A 155 -14.79 29.15 -39.15
C VAL A 155 -14.38 30.36 -39.93
N GLU A 156 -14.89 30.45 -41.15
CA GLU A 156 -14.71 31.62 -41.97
C GLU A 156 -15.83 32.62 -41.63
N VAL A 157 -15.56 33.51 -40.68
CA VAL A 157 -16.54 34.56 -40.31
C VAL A 157 -16.48 35.68 -41.34
N ALA A 158 -17.43 35.68 -42.29
CA ALA A 158 -17.60 36.76 -43.26
C ALA A 158 -18.53 37.85 -42.69
N ILE A 159 -17.95 38.99 -42.28
CA ILE A 159 -18.72 40.15 -41.83
C ILE A 159 -18.92 41.12 -43.00
N ARG A 160 -20.16 41.26 -43.46
CA ARG A 160 -20.50 42.25 -44.49
C ARG A 160 -21.08 43.51 -43.85
N LEU A 161 -20.25 44.56 -43.79
CA LEU A 161 -20.67 45.91 -43.39
C LEU A 161 -21.17 46.65 -44.62
N SER A 162 -22.44 47.01 -44.65
CA SER A 162 -23.03 47.82 -45.72
C SER A 162 -23.14 49.26 -45.25
N THR A 163 -22.50 50.20 -45.94
CA THR A 163 -22.65 51.63 -45.64
C THR A 163 -24.09 52.05 -45.90
N ALA A 164 -24.75 52.67 -44.90
CA ALA A 164 -26.14 53.10 -44.91
C ALA A 164 -26.43 54.27 -45.87
N THR A 165 -25.89 54.24 -47.08
CA THR A 165 -26.01 55.33 -48.05
C THR A 165 -26.25 54.78 -49.44
N GLU A 166 -27.17 53.82 -49.55
CA GLU A 166 -27.89 53.62 -50.80
C GLU A 166 -29.36 53.32 -50.47
N ARG A 167 -30.25 54.13 -51.02
CA ARG A 167 -31.70 54.03 -50.90
C ARG A 167 -32.19 52.71 -51.49
N SER A 168 -32.09 51.62 -50.73
CA SER A 168 -32.79 50.37 -51.08
C SER A 168 -34.11 50.33 -50.34
N THR A 169 -35.22 50.39 -51.08
CA THR A 169 -36.60 50.22 -50.59
C THR A 169 -36.94 48.75 -50.29
N ARG A 170 -35.97 47.83 -50.35
CA ARG A 170 -36.08 46.47 -49.81
C ARG A 170 -35.05 46.30 -48.70
N GLY A 171 -35.56 46.09 -47.48
CA GLY A 171 -34.80 46.04 -46.24
C GLY A 171 -33.62 45.08 -46.32
N THR A 172 -32.44 45.63 -46.55
CA THR A 172 -31.17 44.89 -46.44
C THR A 172 -30.62 45.17 -45.05
N PRO A 173 -30.38 44.13 -44.22
CA PRO A 173 -29.86 44.34 -42.87
C PRO A 173 -28.49 45.01 -42.92
N LEU A 174 -28.33 46.08 -42.15
CA LEU A 174 -27.11 46.90 -42.08
C LEU A 174 -25.89 46.10 -41.58
N PHE A 175 -26.16 45.09 -40.76
CA PHE A 175 -25.17 44.20 -40.19
C PHE A 175 -25.69 42.77 -40.36
N ASN A 176 -24.94 41.96 -41.11
CA ASN A 176 -25.24 40.55 -41.29
C ASN A 176 -23.96 39.75 -41.05
N VAL A 177 -24.05 38.76 -40.17
CA VAL A 177 -22.95 37.85 -39.84
C VAL A 177 -23.34 36.48 -40.37
N LEU A 178 -22.58 36.00 -41.33
CA LEU A 178 -22.69 34.63 -41.82
C LEU A 178 -21.54 33.84 -41.20
N VAL A 179 -21.89 32.69 -40.65
CA VAL A 179 -20.97 31.75 -40.03
C VAL A 179 -21.13 30.46 -40.82
N GLU A 180 -20.06 30.04 -41.50
CA GLU A 180 -19.96 28.77 -42.25
C GLU A 180 -18.94 27.85 -41.59
#